data_AF-A0A2G6F1N0-F1
#
_entry.id   AF-A0A2G6F1N0-F1
#
_cell.length_a   1.000
_cell.length_b   1.000
_cell.length_c   1.000
_cell.angle_alpha   90.00
_cell.angle_beta   90.00
_cell.angle_gamma   90.00
#
_symmetry.space_group_name_H-M   'P 1'
#
loop_
_entity.id
_entity.type
_entity.pdbx_description
1 polymer ?
#
loop_
_entity_poly.entity_id
_entity_poly.type
_entity_poly.pdbx_seq_one_letter_code
_entity_poly.pdbx_strand_id
1 'polypeptide(L)'
;MHLGVFPKMENPQPYFDLLEGHYTSVPAGPLWIEGQALQYFELIMTRTFEAVLALPMNRDDRHHSLESLLNYLETHLAKYKPPKSLDILRAIF
;
A
#
# COMPACT_ATOMS: atom_id res chain seq x y z
N MET A 1 -1.40 14.14 16.11
CA MET A 1 -0.56 14.58 14.97
C MET A 1 0.54 13.53 14.81
N HIS A 2 0.27 12.45 14.08
CA HIS A 2 1.25 11.38 13.88
C HIS A 2 1.99 11.63 12.57
N LEU A 3 3.20 12.17 12.68
CA LEU A 3 4.20 12.35 11.63
C LEU A 3 4.81 10.99 11.23
N GLY A 4 3.97 9.99 10.99
CA GLY A 4 4.38 8.67 10.55
C GLY A 4 3.69 8.35 9.23
N VAL A 5 4.09 9.02 8.15
CA VAL A 5 3.64 8.67 6.79
C VAL A 5 4.17 7.29 6.38
N PHE A 6 5.19 6.78 7.07
CA PHE A 6 5.73 5.45 6.83
C PHE A 6 5.06 4.43 7.75
N PRO A 7 4.51 3.35 7.19
CA PRO A 7 3.91 2.29 7.98
C PRO A 7 4.95 1.60 8.84
N LYS A 8 4.54 1.09 10.01
CA LYS A 8 5.44 0.32 10.86
C LYS A 8 5.53 -1.10 10.32
N MET A 9 6.58 -1.37 9.54
CA MET A 9 6.85 -2.69 8.96
C MET A 9 7.63 -3.60 9.91
N GLU A 10 7.20 -3.68 11.17
CA GLU A 10 7.81 -4.49 12.23
C GLU A 10 6.82 -5.57 12.68
N ASN A 11 7.32 -6.75 13.10
CA ASN A 11 6.50 -7.87 13.59
C ASN A 11 5.41 -8.31 12.60
N PRO A 12 5.80 -8.85 11.42
CA PRO A 12 4.84 -9.21 10.38
C PRO A 12 3.78 -10.19 10.88
N GLN A 13 2.54 -9.93 10.48
CA GLN A 13 1.36 -10.76 10.73
C GLN A 13 0.65 -11.05 9.40
N PRO A 14 -0.32 -11.99 9.35
CA PRO A 14 -0.99 -12.37 8.11
C PRO A 14 -1.76 -11.22 7.43
N TYR A 15 -2.14 -10.18 8.18
CA TYR A 15 -2.90 -9.04 7.71
C TYR A 15 -2.16 -7.74 7.98
N PHE A 16 -2.44 -6.73 7.15
CA PHE A 16 -2.02 -5.35 7.39
C PHE A 16 -3.22 -4.42 7.26
N ASP A 17 -3.49 -3.67 8.31
CA ASP A 17 -4.54 -2.65 8.34
C ASP A 17 -4.03 -1.40 7.62
N LEU A 18 -4.64 -1.06 6.49
CA LEU A 18 -4.24 0.08 5.67
C LEU A 18 -4.68 1.42 6.27
N LEU A 19 -5.62 1.43 7.21
CA LEU A 19 -6.06 2.63 7.91
C LEU A 19 -5.18 2.93 9.12
N GLU A 20 -4.91 1.92 9.94
CA GLU A 20 -4.13 2.07 11.17
C GLU A 20 -2.61 1.94 10.91
N GLY A 21 -2.21 1.43 9.75
CA GLY A 21 -0.82 1.39 9.30
C GLY A 21 0.05 0.39 10.05
N HIS A 22 -0.53 -0.74 10.47
CA HIS A 22 0.19 -1.79 11.17
C HIS A 22 -0.33 -3.21 10.84
N TYR A 23 0.50 -4.20 11.15
CA TYR A 23 0.15 -5.61 11.03
C TYR A 23 -0.90 -6.04 12.06
N THR A 24 -1.79 -6.97 11.69
CA THR A 24 -2.80 -7.57 12.57
C THR A 24 -2.86 -9.09 12.39
N SER A 25 -3.17 -9.81 13.47
CA SER A 25 -3.29 -11.29 13.44
C SER A 25 -4.64 -11.77 12.87
N VAL A 26 -5.61 -10.86 12.76
CA VAL A 26 -6.94 -11.08 12.20
C VAL A 26 -7.28 -9.93 11.25
N PRO A 27 -8.19 -10.14 10.27
CA PRO A 27 -8.74 -9.05 9.49
C PRO A 27 -9.35 -8.01 10.43
N ALA A 28 -8.79 -6.81 10.46
CA ALA A 28 -9.20 -5.73 11.34
C ALA A 28 -9.58 -4.51 10.49
N GLY A 29 -10.59 -3.79 10.97
CA GLY A 29 -11.07 -2.60 10.27
C GLY A 29 -11.75 -2.89 8.93
N PRO A 30 -12.18 -1.83 8.22
CA PRO A 30 -12.84 -1.92 6.93
C PRO A 30 -11.87 -2.10 5.75
N LEU A 31 -10.56 -1.89 5.94
CA LEU A 31 -9.57 -1.92 4.85
C LEU A 31 -8.27 -2.58 5.29
N TRP A 32 -8.01 -3.77 4.76
CA TRP A 32 -6.84 -4.57 5.06
C TRP A 32 -6.37 -5.33 3.82
N ILE A 33 -5.11 -5.77 3.83
CA ILE A 33 -4.49 -6.60 2.79
C ILE A 33 -3.83 -7.83 3.43
N GLU A 34 -3.75 -8.92 2.67
CA GLU A 34 -3.11 -10.18 3.09
C GLU A 34 -2.37 -10.86 1.93
N GLY A 35 -1.67 -11.96 2.22
CA GLY A 35 -1.07 -12.83 1.21
C GLY A 35 -0.13 -12.09 0.26
N GLN A 36 -0.29 -12.31 -1.05
CA GLN A 36 0.59 -11.74 -2.08
C GLN A 36 0.53 -10.21 -2.12
N ALA A 37 -0.66 -9.63 -1.90
CA ALA A 37 -0.85 -8.18 -1.86
C ALA A 37 -0.03 -7.54 -0.73
N LEU A 38 -0.05 -8.17 0.45
CA LEU A 38 0.74 -7.74 1.60
C LEU A 38 2.26 -7.84 1.31
N GLN A 39 2.71 -8.94 0.71
CA GLN A 39 4.13 -9.09 0.35
C GLN A 39 4.60 -7.98 -0.60
N TYR A 40 3.79 -7.63 -1.60
CA TYR A 40 4.12 -6.53 -2.51
C TYR A 40 4.09 -5.18 -1.83
N PHE A 41 3.09 -4.93 -0.98
CA PHE A 41 3.00 -3.70 -0.20
C PHE A 41 4.23 -3.51 0.70
N GLU A 42 4.67 -4.55 1.40
CA GLU A 42 5.88 -4.52 2.22
C GLU A 42 7.13 -4.19 1.40
N LEU A 43 7.28 -4.81 0.22
CA LEU A 43 8.40 -4.52 -0.67
C LEU A 43 8.36 -3.07 -1.17
N ILE A 44 7.18 -2.55 -1.52
CA ILE A 44 6.98 -1.17 -1.95
C ILE A 44 7.36 -0.19 -0.83
N MET A 45 7.02 -0.50 0.42
CA MET A 45 7.26 0.39 1.55
C MET A 45 8.70 0.36 2.07
N THR A 46 9.45 -0.72 1.83
CA THR A 46 10.77 -0.95 2.45
C THR A 46 11.94 -0.98 1.47
N ARG A 47 11.70 -1.11 0.16
CA ARG A 47 12.75 -1.26 -0.85
C ARG A 47 12.88 -0.02 -1.74
N THR A 48 13.98 0.03 -2.50
CA THR A 48 14.19 1.10 -3.48
C THR A 48 13.24 0.94 -4.66
N PHE A 49 13.02 2.03 -5.38
CA PHE A 49 12.17 2.03 -6.56
C PHE A 49 12.63 1.01 -7.62
N GLU A 50 13.95 0.91 -7.85
CA GLU A 50 14.54 -0.05 -8.80
C GLU A 50 14.26 -1.49 -8.39
N ALA A 51 14.33 -1.80 -7.09
CA ALA A 51 14.05 -3.14 -6.57
C ALA A 51 12.57 -3.51 -6.73
N VAL A 52 11.66 -2.55 -6.56
CA VAL A 52 10.21 -2.75 -6.77
C VAL A 52 9.90 -2.98 -8.25
N LEU A 53 10.52 -2.23 -9.17
CA LEU A 53 10.32 -2.40 -10.61
C LEU A 53 10.82 -3.75 -11.14
N ALA A 54 11.77 -4.38 -10.45
CA ALA A 54 12.29 -5.69 -10.79
C ALA A 54 11.38 -6.86 -10.35
N LEU A 55 10.31 -6.59 -9.59
CA LEU A 55 9.39 -7.62 -9.13
C LEU A 55 8.56 -8.20 -10.29
N PRO A 56 8.36 -9.53 -10.34
CA PRO A 56 7.56 -10.17 -11.37
C PRO A 56 6.06 -9.97 -11.09
N MET A 57 5.57 -8.75 -11.26
CA MET A 57 4.15 -8.40 -11.11
C MET A 57 3.44 -8.49 -12.45
N ASN A 58 2.31 -9.20 -12.51
CA ASN A 58 1.42 -9.14 -13.66
C ASN A 58 0.60 -7.81 -13.64
N ARG A 59 -0.31 -7.63 -14.60
CA ARG A 59 -1.12 -6.40 -14.67
C ARG A 59 -1.98 -6.21 -13.41
N ASP A 60 -2.64 -7.28 -12.96
CA ASP A 60 -3.56 -7.24 -11.83
C ASP A 60 -2.79 -6.98 -10.51
N ASP A 61 -1.62 -7.60 -10.34
CA ASP A 61 -0.73 -7.38 -9.20
C ASP A 61 -0.30 -5.90 -9.11
N ARG A 62 0.07 -5.30 -10.25
CA ARG A 62 0.44 -3.88 -10.31
C ARG A 62 -0.73 -2.98 -9.97
N HIS A 63 -1.92 -3.26 -10.50
CA HIS A 63 -3.11 -2.49 -10.22
C HIS A 63 -3.48 -2.58 -8.72
N HIS A 64 -3.48 -3.78 -8.15
CA HIS A 64 -3.81 -3.99 -6.74
C HIS A 64 -2.79 -3.32 -5.80
N SER A 65 -1.51 -3.38 -6.16
CA SER A 65 -0.44 -2.71 -5.41
C SER A 65 -0.57 -1.18 -5.46
N LEU A 66 -0.88 -0.63 -6.64
CA LEU A 66 -1.11 0.80 -6.81
C LEU A 66 -2.31 1.27 -5.98
N GLU A 67 -3.44 0.58 -6.04
CA GLU A 67 -4.62 0.92 -5.23
C GLU A 67 -4.32 0.85 -3.72
N SER A 68 -3.61 -0.18 -3.27
CA SER A 68 -3.21 -0.33 -1.86
C SER A 68 -2.35 0.84 -1.39
N LEU A 69 -1.37 1.26 -2.22
CA LEU A 69 -0.51 2.41 -1.94
C LEU A 69 -1.32 3.71 -1.88
N LEU A 70 -2.23 3.94 -2.83
CA LEU A 70 -3.05 5.16 -2.88
C LEU A 70 -3.99 5.27 -1.68
N ASN A 71 -4.68 4.19 -1.33
CA ASN A 71 -5.56 4.15 -0.16
C ASN A 71 -4.80 4.47 1.14
N TYR A 72 -3.58 3.93 1.27
CA TYR A 72 -2.72 4.21 2.40
C TYR A 72 -2.35 5.70 2.47
N LEU A 73 -1.89 6.26 1.34
CA LEU A 73 -1.51 7.67 1.23
C LEU A 73 -2.69 8.62 1.49
N GLU A 74 -3.87 8.34 0.92
CA GLU A 74 -5.09 9.12 1.15
C GLU A 74 -5.46 9.17 2.64
N THR A 75 -5.30 8.06 3.35
CA THR A 75 -5.64 7.98 4.77
C THR A 75 -4.62 8.69 5.65
N HIS A 76 -3.33 8.55 5.35
CA HIS A 76 -2.25 9.01 6.24
C HIS A 76 -1.78 10.45 5.96
N LEU A 77 -2.10 11.01 4.79
CA LEU A 77 -1.75 12.37 4.42
C LEU A 77 -2.96 13.30 4.56
N ALA A 78 -3.03 14.02 5.69
CA ALA A 78 -4.13 14.92 6.04
C ALA A 78 -4.48 16.03 5.01
N LYS A 79 -3.65 16.25 3.98
CA LYS A 79 -3.89 17.19 2.87
C LYS A 79 -3.67 16.57 1.49
N TYR A 80 -3.68 15.24 1.37
CA TYR A 80 -3.54 14.61 0.08
C TYR A 80 -4.73 14.99 -0.80
N LYS A 81 -4.41 15.66 -1.89
CA LYS A 81 -5.31 15.83 -3.02
C LYS A 81 -4.75 14.92 -4.11
N PRO A 82 -5.45 13.85 -4.50
CA PRO A 82 -4.99 13.02 -5.59
C PRO A 82 -4.73 13.91 -6.82
N PRO A 83 -3.56 13.79 -7.45
CA PRO A 83 -3.28 14.58 -8.64
C PRO A 83 -4.25 14.15 -9.75
N LYS A 84 -4.68 15.10 -10.59
CA LYS A 84 -5.59 14.79 -11.72
C LYS A 84 -5.03 13.71 -12.68
N SER A 85 -3.71 13.54 -12.70
CA SER A 85 -3.04 12.48 -13.45
C SER A 85 -3.29 11.08 -12.89
N LEU A 86 -3.81 10.95 -11.66
CA LEU A 86 -4.08 9.67 -11.03
C LEU A 86 -5.25 8.94 -11.70
N ASP A 87 -6.30 9.68 -12.08
CA ASP A 87 -7.45 9.10 -12.80
C ASP A 87 -7.02 8.60 -14.19
N ILE A 88 -6.10 9.33 -14.83
CA ILE A 88 -5.49 8.92 -16.09
C ILE A 88 -4.64 7.67 -15.89
N LEU A 89 -3.84 7.63 -14.82
CA LEU A 89 -3.00 6.48 -14.44
C LEU A 89 -3.89 5.22 -14.28
N ARG A 90 -4.94 5.30 -13.46
CA ARG A 90 -5.90 4.21 -13.25
C ARG A 90 -6.56 3.71 -14.54
N ALA A 91 -6.82 4.59 -15.50
CA ALA A 91 -7.49 4.23 -16.74
C ALA A 91 -6.60 3.50 -17.76
N ILE A 92 -5.27 3.55 -17.62
CA ILE A 92 -4.32 2.97 -18.59
C ILE A 92 -3.63 1.69 -18.08
N PHE A 93 -3.70 1.40 -16.79
CA PHE A 93 -3.19 0.17 -16.16
C PHE A 93 -4.24 -0.92 -16.14
#